data_AF-A0A0L8HJN6-F1
#
_entry.id   AF-A0A0L8HJN6-F1
#
_cell.length_a   1.000
_cell.length_b   1.000
_cell.length_c   1.000
_cell.angle_alpha   90.00
_cell.angle_beta   90.00
_cell.angle_gamma   90.00
#
_symmetry.space_group_name_H-M   'P 1'
#
loop_
_entity.id
_entity.type
_entity.pdbx_description
1 polymer ?
#
loop_
_entity_poly.entity_id
_entity_poly.type
_entity_poly.pdbx_seq_one_letter_code
_entity_poly.pdbx_strand_id
1 'polypeptide(L)'
;MSLNIDGPILTFFSSLEYITDILTGLVATAQWPVSTTALNANCSPRVINLAVSKKFHPNFVASRPVPIEVSLSARNAKPSPRLRVLAVPIVRHSVCKLVEFQKSKLYEDKKDSVSSSTNYSQLEILEIRKLPRSYNRMSQQIQQPFPKSTLNIKTPPRLVELSIPLSRKLIKDTYNPFKVNPTSQHAVASERLTELAKPKTHHL
;
A
#
# COMPACT_ATOMS: atom_id res chain seq x y z
N MET A 1 77.57 7.82 7.27
CA MET A 1 76.65 8.65 8.08
C MET A 1 76.22 9.84 7.23
N SER A 2 74.94 9.88 6.85
CA SER A 2 74.11 11.07 6.55
C SER A 2 72.82 10.56 5.92
N LEU A 3 71.73 10.52 6.70
CA LEU A 3 70.39 10.15 6.22
C LEU A 3 69.70 11.45 5.76
N ASN A 4 69.35 11.54 4.48
CA ASN A 4 68.46 12.59 3.97
C ASN A 4 67.01 12.16 4.21
N ILE A 5 66.26 12.98 4.94
CA ILE A 5 64.82 12.89 5.15
C ILE A 5 64.20 14.08 4.43
N ASP A 6 63.77 13.88 3.20
CA ASP A 6 62.99 14.86 2.45
C ASP A 6 61.57 14.32 2.26
N GLY A 7 60.63 14.86 3.06
CA GLY A 7 59.19 14.66 2.88
C GLY A 7 58.41 15.68 3.72
N PRO A 8 57.58 16.57 3.13
CA PRO A 8 56.81 17.52 3.91
C PRO A 8 55.35 17.06 4.15
N ILE A 9 55.09 16.82 5.44
CA ILE A 9 54.03 17.42 6.28
C ILE A 9 52.58 17.32 5.75
N LEU A 10 51.85 16.31 6.21
CA LEU A 10 50.38 16.32 6.24
C LEU A 10 49.90 17.23 7.38
N THR A 11 49.33 18.38 7.03
CA THR A 11 48.69 19.30 7.96
C THR A 11 47.31 18.77 8.39
N PHE A 12 47.23 18.25 9.62
CA PHE A 12 45.98 18.00 10.33
C PHE A 12 45.44 19.32 10.91
N PHE A 13 44.61 20.04 10.17
CA PHE A 13 43.82 21.15 10.71
C PHE A 13 42.41 21.13 10.11
N SER A 14 41.49 20.39 10.74
CA SER A 14 40.03 20.45 10.43
C SER A 14 39.19 19.82 11.56
N SER A 15 39.46 20.17 12.82
CA SER A 15 38.70 19.61 13.96
C SER A 15 38.19 20.63 14.97
N LEU A 16 38.40 21.94 14.76
CA LEU A 16 38.04 22.98 15.74
C LEU A 16 36.87 23.88 15.30
N GLU A 17 36.42 23.83 14.05
CA GLU A 17 35.28 24.64 13.58
C GLU A 17 33.91 24.02 13.90
N TYR A 18 33.86 22.76 14.36
CA TYR A 18 32.60 22.06 14.64
C TYR A 18 31.99 22.38 16.02
N ILE A 19 32.73 23.05 16.91
CA ILE A 19 32.33 23.20 18.32
C ILE A 19 31.56 24.51 18.56
N THR A 20 31.68 25.53 17.71
CA THR A 20 31.09 26.84 17.96
C THR A 20 29.58 26.93 17.69
N ASP A 21 29.00 25.96 16.98
CA ASP A 21 27.58 25.99 16.58
C ASP A 21 26.62 25.48 17.66
N ILE A 22 27.13 24.95 18.78
CA ILE A 22 26.29 24.39 19.86
C ILE A 22 25.74 25.48 20.80
N LEU A 23 26.28 26.71 20.77
CA LEU A 23 25.97 27.76 21.76
C LEU A 23 24.84 28.73 21.36
N THR A 24 24.34 28.72 20.13
CA THR A 24 23.24 29.59 19.70
C THR A 24 22.00 28.75 19.40
N GLY A 25 21.10 28.64 20.39
CA GLY A 25 19.87 27.84 20.33
C GLY A 25 18.82 28.30 19.31
N LEU A 26 19.18 28.32 18.03
CA LEU A 26 18.25 28.38 16.91
C LEU A 26 17.70 26.97 16.70
N VAL A 27 16.37 26.88 16.58
CA VAL A 27 15.65 25.63 16.28
C VAL A 27 16.09 25.14 14.90
N ALA A 28 17.17 24.37 14.87
CA ALA A 28 17.63 23.67 13.69
C ALA A 28 16.57 22.61 13.37
N THR A 29 15.84 22.80 12.27
CA THR A 29 15.13 21.70 11.64
C THR A 29 16.11 20.55 11.48
N ALA A 30 15.73 19.32 11.82
CA ALA A 30 16.61 18.15 11.70
C ALA A 30 17.04 17.98 10.23
N GLN A 31 18.18 18.57 9.89
CA GLN A 31 18.78 18.50 8.57
C GLN A 31 19.93 17.52 8.67
N TRP A 32 19.80 16.41 7.94
CA TRP A 32 20.88 15.45 7.84
C TRP A 32 22.00 16.08 7.00
N PRO A 33 23.22 16.21 7.54
CA PRO A 33 24.32 16.79 6.78
C PRO A 33 24.64 15.88 5.58
N VAL A 34 24.55 16.44 4.38
CA VAL A 34 24.94 15.74 3.15
C VAL A 34 26.43 16.00 2.92
N SER A 35 27.19 14.96 2.60
CA SER A 35 28.62 15.13 2.32
C SER A 35 28.85 15.96 1.05
N THR A 36 29.92 16.75 1.04
CA THR A 36 30.32 17.54 -0.14
C THR A 36 30.58 16.67 -1.37
N THR A 37 31.04 15.44 -1.15
CA THR A 37 31.24 14.41 -2.19
C THR A 37 29.92 13.96 -2.83
N ALA A 38 28.85 13.85 -2.05
CA ALA A 38 27.53 13.48 -2.56
C ALA A 38 26.90 14.64 -3.35
N LEU A 39 27.13 15.89 -2.94
CA LEU A 39 26.68 17.07 -3.69
C LEU A 39 27.40 17.23 -5.03
N ASN A 40 28.70 16.91 -5.07
CA ASN A 40 29.53 17.01 -6.26
C ASN A 40 29.57 15.71 -7.10
N ALA A 41 28.75 14.72 -6.75
CA ALA A 41 28.75 13.43 -7.43
C ALA A 41 28.17 13.57 -8.85
N ASN A 42 29.02 13.34 -9.85
CA ASN A 42 28.58 13.31 -11.24
C ASN A 42 27.91 11.97 -11.57
N CYS A 43 26.81 12.07 -12.29
CA CYS A 43 26.02 10.93 -12.70
C CYS A 43 26.71 10.16 -13.85
N SER A 44 26.67 8.83 -13.85
CA SER A 44 27.21 8.02 -14.96
C SER A 44 26.41 8.27 -16.25
N PRO A 45 27.02 8.12 -17.45
CA PRO A 45 26.31 8.36 -18.73
C PRO A 45 25.07 7.48 -18.89
N ARG A 46 25.09 6.25 -18.35
CA ARG A 46 23.92 5.36 -18.34
C ARG A 46 22.77 5.94 -17.53
N VAL A 47 23.05 6.50 -16.35
CA VAL A 47 22.00 7.04 -15.47
C VAL A 47 21.46 8.36 -16.04
N ILE A 48 22.31 9.17 -16.69
CA ILE A 48 21.87 10.32 -17.49
C ILE A 48 20.88 9.87 -18.59
N ASN A 49 21.20 8.81 -19.33
CA ASN A 49 20.32 8.27 -20.37
C ASN A 49 19.00 7.71 -19.82
N LEU A 50 19.01 7.13 -18.61
CA LEU A 50 17.80 6.63 -17.94
C LEU A 50 16.94 7.75 -17.35
N ALA A 51 17.55 8.87 -16.97
CA ALA A 51 16.85 10.05 -16.49
C ALA A 51 16.06 10.75 -17.61
N VAL A 52 16.48 10.58 -18.87
CA VAL A 52 15.71 11.07 -20.03
C VAL A 52 14.41 10.28 -20.15
N SER A 53 13.28 10.98 -20.05
CA SER A 53 11.95 10.39 -20.25
C SER A 53 11.85 9.73 -21.64
N LYS A 54 11.20 8.58 -21.72
CA LYS A 54 10.96 7.90 -22.99
C LYS A 54 10.16 8.80 -23.94
N LYS A 55 10.58 8.85 -25.22
CA LYS A 55 9.82 9.55 -26.26
C LYS A 55 8.51 8.82 -26.54
N PHE A 56 7.46 9.56 -26.84
CA PHE A 56 6.22 8.98 -27.37
C PHE A 56 6.50 8.29 -28.71
N HIS A 57 5.74 7.24 -29.00
CA HIS A 57 5.77 6.59 -30.31
C HIS A 57 5.33 7.60 -31.40
N PRO A 58 5.87 7.57 -32.63
CA PRO A 58 5.48 8.52 -33.69
C PRO A 58 3.98 8.54 -33.99
N ASN A 59 3.31 7.39 -33.80
CA ASN A 59 1.86 7.25 -33.96
C ASN A 59 1.08 7.38 -32.64
N PHE A 60 1.69 7.96 -31.59
CA PHE A 60 0.99 8.20 -30.34
C PHE A 60 -0.09 9.26 -30.56
N VAL A 61 -1.34 8.82 -30.55
CA VAL A 61 -2.51 9.70 -30.53
C VAL A 61 -2.93 9.82 -29.06
N ALA A 62 -2.84 11.02 -28.50
CA ALA A 62 -3.36 11.29 -27.17
C ALA A 62 -4.85 10.92 -27.11
N SER A 63 -5.35 10.55 -25.94
CA SER A 63 -6.77 10.22 -25.74
C SER A 63 -7.64 11.29 -26.40
N ARG A 64 -8.64 10.84 -27.18
CA ARG A 64 -9.63 11.73 -27.82
C ARG A 64 -10.09 12.75 -26.78
N PRO A 65 -10.15 14.06 -27.11
CA PRO A 65 -10.67 15.05 -26.17
C PRO A 65 -12.01 14.57 -25.65
N VAL A 66 -12.21 14.70 -24.34
CA VAL A 66 -13.45 14.28 -23.68
C VAL A 66 -14.60 14.92 -24.46
N PRO A 67 -15.51 14.15 -25.08
CA PRO A 67 -16.53 14.69 -25.98
C PRO A 67 -17.54 15.58 -25.24
N ILE A 68 -17.48 15.60 -23.91
CA ILE A 68 -18.37 16.33 -23.04
C ILE A 68 -17.64 17.56 -22.54
N GLU A 69 -17.93 18.71 -23.15
CA GLU A 69 -17.52 19.99 -22.60
C GLU A 69 -18.30 20.24 -21.30
N VAL A 70 -17.59 20.35 -20.18
CA VAL A 70 -18.20 20.73 -18.90
C VAL A 70 -18.72 22.16 -19.03
N SER A 71 -20.02 22.37 -18.78
CA SER A 71 -20.66 23.69 -18.88
C SER A 71 -20.02 24.71 -17.94
N LEU A 72 -20.07 25.99 -18.30
CA LEU A 72 -19.53 27.08 -17.47
C LEU A 72 -20.13 27.08 -16.06
N SER A 73 -21.43 26.77 -15.95
CA SER A 73 -22.11 26.65 -14.65
C SER A 73 -21.53 25.54 -13.79
N ALA A 74 -21.19 24.39 -14.38
CA ALA A 74 -20.58 23.28 -13.63
C ALA A 74 -19.12 23.58 -13.24
N ARG A 75 -18.34 24.27 -14.09
CA ARG A 75 -16.97 24.70 -13.76
C ARG A 75 -16.94 25.76 -12.65
N ASN A 76 -17.91 26.67 -12.67
CA ASN A 76 -18.01 27.77 -11.70
C ASN A 76 -18.82 27.41 -10.44
N ALA A 77 -19.36 26.20 -10.36
CA ALA A 77 -20.15 25.76 -9.22
C ALA A 77 -19.30 25.74 -7.94
N LYS A 78 -19.66 26.58 -6.97
CA LYS A 78 -19.01 26.60 -5.66
C LYS A 78 -19.59 25.51 -4.77
N PRO A 79 -18.77 24.77 -4.00
CA PRO A 79 -19.25 23.76 -3.09
C PRO A 79 -20.09 24.40 -1.97
N SER A 80 -21.15 23.69 -1.55
CA SER A 80 -21.99 24.11 -0.42
C SER A 80 -21.16 24.22 0.87
N PRO A 81 -21.60 25.01 1.86
CA PRO A 81 -20.88 25.13 3.14
C PRO A 81 -20.63 23.77 3.80
N ARG A 82 -21.61 22.85 3.74
CA ARG A 82 -21.48 21.48 4.24
C ARG A 82 -20.37 20.70 3.52
N LEU A 83 -20.31 20.78 2.19
CA LEU A 83 -19.26 20.11 1.41
C LEU A 83 -17.87 20.65 1.74
N ARG A 84 -17.75 21.96 1.99
CA ARG A 84 -16.49 22.56 2.46
C ARG A 84 -16.04 21.96 3.79
N VAL A 85 -16.96 21.78 4.74
CA VAL A 85 -16.65 21.14 6.05
C VAL A 85 -16.25 19.68 5.89
N LEU A 86 -16.96 18.92 5.05
CA LEU A 86 -16.66 17.49 4.83
C LEU A 86 -15.38 17.25 4.03
N ALA A 87 -14.99 18.19 3.18
CA ALA A 87 -13.75 18.11 2.41
C ALA A 87 -12.50 18.33 3.29
N VAL A 88 -12.65 18.90 4.49
CA VAL A 88 -11.54 18.99 5.44
C VAL A 88 -11.21 17.57 5.92
N PRO A 89 -9.96 17.10 5.74
CA PRO A 89 -9.58 15.79 6.21
C PRO A 89 -9.79 15.71 7.72
N ILE A 90 -10.51 14.69 8.16
CA ILE A 90 -10.66 14.42 9.60
C ILE A 90 -9.29 14.01 10.12
N VAL A 91 -8.67 14.88 10.93
CA VAL A 91 -7.45 14.55 11.66
C VAL A 91 -7.78 13.42 12.61
N ARG A 92 -7.53 12.19 12.15
CA ARG A 92 -7.51 11.03 13.03
C ARG A 92 -6.22 11.16 13.81
N HIS A 93 -6.30 11.59 15.06
CA HIS A 93 -5.22 11.31 15.99
C HIS A 93 -4.95 9.83 15.85
N SER A 94 -3.74 9.46 15.43
CA SER A 94 -3.31 8.06 15.34
C SER A 94 -3.22 7.56 16.77
N VAL A 95 -4.39 7.28 17.33
CA VAL A 95 -4.53 6.52 18.54
C VAL A 95 -4.30 5.09 18.08
N CYS A 96 -3.03 4.75 17.84
CA CYS A 96 -2.55 3.43 18.20
C CYS A 96 -2.64 3.29 19.73
N LYS A 97 -3.85 3.42 20.29
CA LYS A 97 -4.20 2.57 21.42
C LYS A 97 -4.32 1.22 20.75
N LEU A 98 -3.31 0.39 20.96
CA LEU A 98 -3.61 -0.99 21.29
C LEU A 98 -4.75 -0.88 22.31
N VAL A 99 -5.98 -1.08 21.86
CA VAL A 99 -7.07 -1.28 22.79
C VAL A 99 -6.68 -2.61 23.40
N GLU A 100 -6.03 -2.54 24.56
CA GLU A 100 -6.03 -3.63 25.51
C GLU A 100 -7.48 -4.08 25.56
N PHE A 101 -7.68 -5.28 25.01
CA PHE A 101 -8.92 -6.02 25.09
C PHE A 101 -9.46 -5.79 26.49
N GLN A 102 -10.62 -5.15 26.61
CA GLN A 102 -11.23 -4.96 27.93
C GLN A 102 -11.44 -6.35 28.50
N LYS A 103 -10.49 -6.78 29.34
CA LYS A 103 -10.53 -8.03 30.08
C LYS A 103 -11.81 -7.89 30.89
N SER A 104 -12.84 -8.61 30.44
CA SER A 104 -14.17 -8.57 31.05
C SER A 104 -13.99 -8.74 32.55
N LYS A 105 -14.69 -7.88 33.30
CA LYS A 105 -14.66 -7.69 34.76
C LYS A 105 -15.08 -8.93 35.59
N LEU A 106 -14.90 -10.14 35.08
CA LEU A 106 -15.38 -11.41 35.65
C LEU A 106 -14.28 -12.35 36.16
N TYR A 107 -13.03 -11.89 36.26
CA TYR A 107 -12.03 -12.64 37.00
C TYR A 107 -11.20 -11.67 37.82
N GLU A 108 -11.39 -11.70 39.13
CA GLU A 108 -10.46 -11.13 40.09
C GLU A 108 -9.11 -11.86 39.91
N ASP A 109 -8.08 -11.10 39.56
CA ASP A 109 -6.71 -11.62 39.50
C ASP A 109 -6.25 -11.89 40.95
N LYS A 110 -6.13 -13.18 41.32
CA LYS A 110 -5.56 -13.59 42.61
C LYS A 110 -4.14 -13.03 42.71
N LYS A 111 -3.87 -12.22 43.75
CA LYS A 111 -2.55 -11.59 43.99
C LYS A 111 -1.52 -12.50 44.66
N ASP A 112 -1.76 -13.81 44.70
CA ASP A 112 -0.94 -14.74 45.48
C ASP A 112 -0.30 -15.77 44.55
N SER A 113 0.83 -15.43 43.90
CA SER A 113 1.86 -16.42 43.48
C SER A 113 3.02 -15.82 42.65
N VAL A 114 3.54 -14.64 42.98
CA VAL A 114 4.92 -14.30 42.53
C VAL A 114 5.75 -13.91 43.74
N SER A 115 5.80 -14.85 44.68
CA SER A 115 6.93 -14.94 45.59
C SER A 115 8.06 -15.60 44.82
N SER A 116 9.17 -14.87 44.68
CA SER A 116 10.53 -15.43 44.73
C SER A 116 10.79 -16.64 43.83
N SER A 117 11.03 -16.42 42.54
CA SER A 117 11.82 -17.36 41.75
C SER A 117 13.04 -16.65 41.21
N THR A 118 14.06 -16.58 42.07
CA THR A 118 15.46 -16.40 41.70
C THR A 118 15.86 -17.51 40.73
N ASN A 119 15.54 -17.34 39.45
CA ASN A 119 16.01 -18.21 38.38
C ASN A 119 16.86 -17.38 37.42
N TYR A 120 18.08 -17.10 37.87
CA TYR A 120 19.20 -16.56 37.11
C TYR A 120 19.44 -17.30 35.77
N SER A 121 18.99 -18.55 35.68
CA SER A 121 19.01 -19.38 34.47
C SER A 121 18.17 -18.83 33.31
N GLN A 122 17.04 -18.16 33.57
CA GLN A 122 16.23 -17.60 32.47
C GLN A 122 16.88 -16.38 31.83
N LEU A 123 17.57 -15.55 32.60
CA LEU A 123 18.27 -14.38 32.06
C LEU A 123 19.48 -14.80 31.23
N GLU A 124 20.19 -15.85 31.66
CA GLU A 124 21.30 -16.47 30.91
C GLU A 124 20.86 -16.98 29.53
N ILE A 125 19.67 -17.59 29.44
CA ILE A 125 19.10 -18.08 28.16
C ILE A 125 18.74 -16.92 27.22
N LEU A 126 18.35 -15.76 27.77
CA LEU A 126 17.99 -14.57 26.99
C LEU A 126 19.22 -13.80 26.50
N GLU A 127 20.37 -13.93 27.16
CA GLU A 127 21.65 -13.37 26.72
C GLU A 127 22.30 -14.14 25.56
N ILE A 128 21.83 -15.36 25.26
CA ILE A 128 22.34 -16.14 24.12
C ILE A 128 21.97 -15.42 22.82
N ARG A 129 22.96 -14.79 22.19
CA ARG A 129 22.83 -14.21 20.85
C ARG A 129 22.36 -15.28 19.87
N LYS A 130 21.25 -15.01 19.17
CA LYS A 130 20.76 -15.86 18.09
C LYS A 130 21.82 -15.93 16.99
N LEU A 131 22.55 -17.04 16.89
CA LEU A 131 23.42 -17.32 15.76
C LEU A 131 22.57 -17.35 14.48
N PRO A 132 23.08 -16.83 13.34
CA PRO A 132 22.40 -16.96 12.07
C PRO A 132 22.18 -18.44 11.79
N ARG A 133 20.90 -18.79 11.64
CA ARG A 133 20.44 -20.15 11.40
C ARG A 133 21.14 -20.65 10.13
N SER A 134 21.96 -21.70 10.25
CA SER A 134 22.68 -22.25 9.10
C SER A 134 21.67 -22.55 7.97
N TYR A 135 22.02 -22.09 6.78
CA TYR A 135 21.22 -22.17 5.55
C TYR A 135 21.18 -23.62 5.03
N ASN A 136 20.68 -24.55 5.82
CA ASN A 136 20.41 -25.89 5.32
C ASN A 136 19.21 -26.51 6.03
N ARG A 137 18.02 -26.10 5.61
CA ARG A 137 16.76 -26.78 5.93
C ARG A 137 15.79 -26.67 4.76
N MET A 138 16.27 -26.97 3.55
CA MET A 138 15.46 -26.94 2.32
C MET A 138 14.70 -28.26 2.05
N SER A 139 14.72 -29.25 2.95
CA SER A 139 14.09 -30.55 2.67
C SER A 139 13.52 -31.28 3.89
N GLN A 140 13.15 -30.57 4.96
CA GLN A 140 12.22 -31.17 5.91
C GLN A 140 10.81 -30.81 5.49
N GLN A 141 10.01 -31.81 5.10
CA GLN A 141 8.57 -31.65 5.00
C GLN A 141 8.10 -30.94 6.27
N ILE A 142 7.39 -29.84 6.09
CA ILE A 142 6.83 -29.02 7.17
C ILE A 142 5.69 -29.83 7.81
N GLN A 143 6.01 -30.90 8.52
CA GLN A 143 5.08 -31.56 9.43
C GLN A 143 5.14 -30.73 10.70
N GLN A 144 4.37 -29.64 10.72
CA GLN A 144 4.10 -28.96 11.98
C GLN A 144 3.44 -29.97 12.91
N PRO A 145 3.95 -30.18 14.14
CA PRO A 145 3.32 -31.08 15.08
C PRO A 145 1.94 -30.52 15.43
N PHE A 146 0.90 -31.04 14.77
CA PHE A 146 -0.48 -30.70 15.11
C PHE A 146 -0.80 -31.33 16.47
N PRO A 147 -1.42 -30.60 17.40
CA PRO A 147 -1.83 -31.19 18.66
C PRO A 147 -2.89 -32.27 18.39
N LYS A 148 -2.90 -33.32 19.21
CA LYS A 148 -3.87 -34.44 19.07
C LYS A 148 -5.32 -33.99 19.12
N SER A 149 -5.60 -32.85 19.77
CA SER A 149 -6.92 -32.22 19.78
C SER A 149 -7.37 -31.81 18.38
N THR A 150 -6.46 -31.33 17.52
CA THR A 150 -6.76 -30.93 16.13
C THR A 150 -7.20 -32.10 15.27
N LEU A 151 -6.64 -33.29 15.49
CA LEU A 151 -7.02 -34.51 14.78
C LEU A 151 -8.45 -34.96 15.11
N ASN A 152 -8.98 -34.54 16.26
CA ASN A 152 -10.30 -34.90 16.77
C ASN A 152 -11.34 -33.78 16.63
N ILE A 153 -11.00 -32.68 15.95
CA ILE A 153 -11.95 -31.57 15.76
C ILE A 153 -13.09 -32.02 14.85
N LYS A 154 -14.32 -31.98 15.38
CA LYS A 154 -15.52 -32.14 14.58
C LYS A 154 -15.81 -30.82 13.85
N THR A 155 -15.90 -30.90 12.53
CA THR A 155 -16.27 -29.75 11.69
C THR A 155 -17.65 -29.23 12.10
N PRO A 156 -17.83 -27.91 12.32
CA PRO A 156 -19.14 -27.34 12.64
C PRO A 156 -20.13 -27.57 11.50
N PRO A 157 -21.43 -27.74 11.79
CA PRO A 157 -22.44 -28.12 10.80
C PRO A 157 -22.51 -27.15 9.62
N ARG A 158 -22.34 -25.85 9.88
CA ARG A 158 -22.28 -24.82 8.83
C ARG A 158 -21.13 -25.02 7.84
N LEU A 159 -19.95 -25.46 8.29
CA LEU A 159 -18.84 -25.75 7.37
C LEU A 159 -19.14 -27.00 6.53
N VAL A 160 -19.87 -27.97 7.08
CA VAL A 160 -20.37 -29.13 6.32
C VAL A 160 -21.36 -28.69 5.26
N GLU A 161 -22.34 -27.86 5.61
CA GLU A 161 -23.31 -27.30 4.65
C GLU A 161 -22.63 -26.52 3.52
N LEU A 162 -21.67 -25.67 3.85
CA LEU A 162 -20.92 -24.88 2.87
C LEU A 162 -19.98 -25.73 2.00
N SER A 163 -19.59 -26.91 2.46
CA SER A 163 -18.77 -27.84 1.67
C SER A 163 -19.56 -28.55 0.57
N ILE A 164 -20.90 -28.54 0.65
CA ILE A 164 -21.76 -29.13 -0.38
C ILE A 164 -21.85 -28.13 -1.55
N PRO A 165 -21.44 -28.53 -2.77
CA PRO A 165 -21.54 -27.65 -3.93
C PRO A 165 -23.01 -27.34 -4.22
N LEU A 166 -23.32 -26.07 -4.44
CA LEU A 166 -24.65 -25.62 -4.81
C LEU A 166 -25.04 -26.22 -6.17
N SER A 167 -25.98 -27.18 -6.19
CA SER A 167 -26.47 -27.76 -7.44
C SER A 167 -27.25 -26.71 -8.22
N ARG A 168 -26.73 -26.32 -9.39
CA ARG A 168 -27.47 -25.45 -10.31
C ARG A 168 -28.56 -26.29 -10.96
N LYS A 169 -29.83 -25.91 -10.77
CA LYS A 169 -30.94 -26.49 -11.55
C LYS A 169 -30.64 -26.24 -13.02
N LEU A 170 -30.62 -27.29 -13.84
CA LEU A 170 -30.43 -27.20 -15.28
C LEU A 170 -31.53 -26.28 -15.82
N ILE A 171 -31.13 -25.14 -16.38
CA ILE A 171 -32.05 -24.23 -17.06
C ILE A 171 -32.67 -25.06 -18.18
N LYS A 172 -33.99 -25.29 -18.14
CA LYS A 172 -34.70 -26.01 -19.21
C LYS A 172 -34.20 -25.51 -20.57
N ASP A 173 -33.90 -26.44 -21.48
CA ASP A 173 -33.35 -26.23 -22.83
C ASP A 173 -34.22 -25.36 -23.77
N THR A 174 -35.21 -24.66 -23.22
CA THR A 174 -36.06 -23.68 -23.89
C THR A 174 -35.45 -22.27 -23.87
N TYR A 175 -34.15 -22.14 -23.63
CA TYR A 175 -33.44 -20.87 -23.74
C TYR A 175 -33.10 -20.59 -25.20
N ASN A 176 -34.01 -19.91 -25.91
CA ASN A 176 -33.70 -19.33 -27.21
C ASN A 176 -33.06 -17.95 -26.98
N PRO A 177 -31.76 -17.75 -27.28
CA PRO A 177 -31.06 -16.49 -27.04
C PRO A 177 -31.58 -15.33 -27.90
N PHE A 178 -32.37 -15.63 -28.95
CA PHE A 178 -32.98 -14.65 -29.83
C PHE A 178 -34.47 -14.40 -29.52
N LYS A 179 -34.98 -14.95 -28.42
CA LYS A 179 -36.38 -14.72 -28.02
C LYS A 179 -36.52 -13.30 -27.47
N VAL A 180 -36.99 -12.39 -28.33
CA VAL A 180 -37.37 -11.03 -27.96
C VAL A 180 -38.67 -11.05 -27.16
N ASN A 181 -38.80 -10.17 -26.17
CA ASN A 181 -40.04 -9.99 -25.40
C ASN A 181 -41.20 -9.64 -26.35
N PRO A 182 -42.38 -10.30 -26.28
CA PRO A 182 -43.53 -9.98 -27.13
C PRO A 182 -43.91 -8.50 -27.11
N THR A 183 -43.79 -7.81 -25.96
CA THR A 183 -44.07 -6.37 -25.87
C THR A 183 -43.11 -5.54 -26.73
N SER A 184 -41.86 -5.97 -26.86
CA SER A 184 -40.86 -5.30 -27.70
C SER A 184 -41.09 -5.55 -29.19
N GLN A 185 -41.76 -6.65 -29.58
CA GLN A 185 -42.11 -6.92 -30.98
C GLN A 185 -43.19 -5.97 -31.51
N HIS A 186 -44.05 -5.48 -30.62
CA HIS A 186 -45.13 -4.55 -30.95
C HIS A 186 -44.79 -3.09 -30.62
N ALA A 187 -43.54 -2.78 -30.26
CA ALA A 187 -43.12 -1.42 -29.99
C ALA A 187 -43.09 -0.61 -31.28
N VAL A 188 -43.97 0.39 -31.38
CA VAL A 188 -44.04 1.30 -32.53
C VAL A 188 -43.14 2.51 -32.27
N ALA A 189 -42.34 2.90 -33.27
CA ALA A 189 -41.51 4.10 -33.19
C ALA A 189 -42.37 5.38 -33.16
N SER A 190 -41.91 6.41 -32.43
CA SER A 190 -42.59 7.70 -32.45
C SER A 190 -42.47 8.39 -33.82
N GLU A 191 -43.44 9.24 -34.17
CA GLU A 191 -43.48 9.95 -35.45
C GLU A 191 -42.19 10.71 -35.75
N ARG A 192 -41.61 11.36 -34.73
CA ARG A 192 -40.32 12.04 -34.87
C ARG A 192 -39.19 11.07 -35.28
N LEU A 193 -39.15 9.87 -34.71
CA LEU A 193 -38.14 8.87 -35.07
C LEU A 193 -38.35 8.37 -36.50
N THR A 194 -39.60 8.23 -36.95
CA THR A 194 -39.89 7.83 -38.34
C THR A 194 -39.51 8.93 -39.33
N GLU A 195 -39.68 10.20 -38.97
CA GLU A 195 -39.19 11.34 -39.77
C GLU A 195 -37.67 11.39 -39.86
N LEU A 196 -36.97 11.26 -38.73
CA LEU A 196 -35.50 11.28 -38.70
C LEU A 196 -34.86 10.08 -39.38
N ALA A 197 -35.55 8.94 -39.42
CA ALA A 197 -35.09 7.75 -40.12
C ALA A 197 -35.16 7.88 -41.66
N LYS A 198 -35.84 8.91 -42.19
CA LYS A 198 -35.83 9.18 -43.63
C LYS A 198 -34.41 9.61 -44.05
N PRO A 199 -33.85 9.05 -45.14
CA PRO A 199 -32.54 9.45 -45.61
C PRO A 199 -32.55 10.92 -46.04
N LYS A 200 -31.48 11.66 -45.73
CA LYS A 200 -31.33 13.05 -46.19
C LYS A 200 -31.11 13.06 -47.70
N THR A 201 -32.08 13.61 -48.43
CA THR A 201 -31.94 13.87 -49.86
C THR A 201 -31.08 15.11 -50.06
N HIS A 202 -29.87 14.93 -50.58
CA HIS A 202 -29.05 16.04 -51.06
C HIS A 202 -29.47 16.33 -52.51
N HIS A 203 -29.97 17.54 -52.77
CA HIS A 203 -30.19 18.01 -54.13
C HIS A 203 -28.83 18.32 -54.77
N LEU A 204 -28.56 17.71 -55.93
CA LEU A 204 -27.38 17.94 -56.76
C LEU A 204 -27.59 19.14 -57.68
#